data_AF-A0A4P5YRF5-F1
#
_entry.id   AF-A0A4P5YRF5-F1
#
_cell.length_a   1.000
_cell.length_b   1.000
_cell.length_c   1.000
_cell.angle_alpha   90.00
_cell.angle_beta   90.00
_cell.angle_gamma   90.00
#
_symmetry.space_group_name_H-M   'P 1'
#
loop_
_entity.id
_entity.type
_entity.pdbx_description
1 polymer ?
#
loop_
_entity_poly.entity_id
_entity_poly.type
_entity_poly.pdbx_seq_one_letter_code
_entity_poly.pdbx_strand_id
1 'polypeptide(L)' 'MNKLPKKFPEYLIMYKTLTKKILDLKDEKEKLQNSEAEKIQNQIEKYELERIKIINIFPENFFNDYSSEK' A
#
# COMPACT_ATOMS: atom_id res chain seq x y z
N MET A 1 -6.82 -18.21 -17.89
CA MET A 1 -7.65 -17.55 -16.85
C MET A 1 -6.74 -17.17 -15.69
N ASN A 2 -6.47 -15.88 -15.53
CA ASN A 2 -5.77 -15.35 -14.37
C ASN A 2 -6.68 -15.54 -13.15
N LYS A 3 -6.37 -16.52 -12.30
CA LYS A 3 -7.21 -16.86 -11.14
C LYS A 3 -6.95 -15.88 -10.02
N LEU A 4 -8.01 -15.32 -9.45
CA LEU A 4 -7.94 -14.52 -8.24
C LEU A 4 -7.53 -15.41 -7.04
N PRO A 5 -6.83 -14.84 -6.04
CA PRO A 5 -6.48 -15.57 -4.83
C PRO A 5 -7.72 -16.03 -4.06
N LYS A 6 -7.61 -17.16 -3.34
CA LYS A 6 -8.75 -17.74 -2.57
C LYS A 6 -9.33 -16.79 -1.50
N LYS A 7 -8.50 -15.90 -0.95
CA LYS A 7 -8.88 -14.87 0.05
C LYS A 7 -8.94 -13.48 -0.57
N PHE A 8 -9.50 -13.41 -1.78
CA PHE A 8 -9.52 -12.19 -2.58
C PHE A 8 -10.12 -10.98 -1.86
N PRO A 9 -11.28 -11.07 -1.18
CA PRO A 9 -11.83 -9.93 -0.47
C PRO A 9 -10.89 -9.42 0.63
N GLU A 10 -10.27 -10.32 1.38
CA GLU A 10 -9.38 -9.98 2.49
C GLU A 10 -8.12 -9.28 2.00
N TYR A 11 -7.47 -9.82 0.97
CA TYR A 11 -6.27 -9.21 0.40
C TYR A 11 -6.55 -7.85 -0.24
N LEU A 12 -7.71 -7.68 -0.89
CA LEU A 12 -8.11 -6.39 -1.45
C LEU A 12 -8.35 -5.35 -0.34
N ILE A 13 -9.01 -5.74 0.75
CA ILE A 13 -9.21 -4.86 1.92
C ILE A 13 -7.87 -4.48 2.54
N MET A 14 -6.95 -5.44 2.70
CA MET A 14 -5.60 -5.18 3.21
C MET A 14 -4.84 -4.21 2.30
N TYR A 15 -4.87 -4.40 0.98
CA TYR A 15 -4.25 -3.48 0.02
C TYR A 15 -4.78 -2.05 0.17
N LYS A 16 -6.11 -1.87 0.19
CA LYS A 16 -6.74 -0.55 0.35
C LYS A 16 -6.37 0.08 1.70
N THR A 17 -6.35 -0.73 2.76
CA THR A 17 -5.99 -0.27 4.12
C THR A 17 -4.55 0.20 4.19
N LEU A 18 -3.60 -0.56 3.63
CA LEU A 18 -2.19 -0.16 3.56
C LEU A 18 -2.00 1.09 2.71
N THR A 19 -2.69 1.18 1.57
CA THR A 19 -2.63 2.36 0.69
C THR A 19 -3.06 3.61 1.42
N LYS A 20 -4.20 3.57 2.12
CA LYS A 20 -4.68 4.70 2.92
C LYS A 20 -3.69 5.09 4.02
N LYS A 21 -3.21 4.11 4.81
CA LYS A 21 -2.21 4.38 5.87
C LYS A 21 -0.93 5.01 5.34
N ILE A 22 -0.46 4.57 4.18
CA ILE A 22 0.74 5.13 3.56
C ILE A 22 0.50 6.59 3.12
N LEU A 23 -0.67 6.90 2.57
CA LEU A 23 -1.03 8.28 2.22
C LEU A 23 -1.11 9.16 3.48
N ASP A 24 -1.84 8.71 4.50
CA ASP A 24 -1.98 9.45 5.77
C ASP A 24 -0.59 9.73 6.41
N LEU A 25 0.31 8.75 6.39
CA LEU A 25 1.69 8.91 6.90
C LEU A 25 2.56 9.81 6.03
N LYS A 26 2.35 9.83 4.70
CA LYS A 26 3.06 10.76 3.81
C LYS A 26 2.65 12.21 4.13
N ASP A 27 1.35 12.46 4.28
CA ASP A 27 0.82 13.77 4.66
C ASP A 27 1.27 14.20 6.07
N GLU A 28 1.41 13.25 7.00
CA GLU A 28 1.95 13.51 8.34
C GLU A 28 3.45 13.85 8.28
N LYS A 29 4.22 13.08 7.50
CA LYS A 29 5.66 13.30 7.32
C LYS A 29 5.97 14.69 6.77
N GLU A 30 5.18 15.19 5.83
CA GLU A 30 5.36 16.53 5.26
C GLU A 30 5.31 17.66 6.30
N LYS A 31 4.65 17.42 7.45
CA LYS A 31 4.50 18.39 8.53
C LYS A 31 5.57 18.27 9.62
N LEU A 32 6.44 17.26 9.54
CA LEU A 32 7.42 16.93 10.56
C LEU A 32 8.85 17.21 10.08
N GLN A 33 9.78 17.41 11.02
CA GLN A 33 11.19 17.63 10.73
C GLN A 33 12.08 16.59 11.43
N ASN A 34 13.29 16.41 10.89
CA ASN A 34 14.37 15.63 11.49
C ASN A 34 13.97 14.18 11.82
N SER A 35 14.23 13.72 13.05
CA SER A 35 14.11 12.32 13.47
C SER A 35 12.67 11.79 13.48
N GLU A 36 11.66 12.66 13.57
CA GLU A 36 10.26 12.26 13.48
C GLU A 36 9.88 11.89 12.04
N ALA A 37 10.33 12.69 11.07
CA ALA A 37 10.14 12.39 9.65
C ALA A 37 10.85 11.09 9.23
N GLU A 38 12.00 10.78 9.82
CA GLU A 38 12.73 9.53 9.59
C GLU A 38 12.00 8.31 10.16
N LYS A 39 11.42 8.42 11.37
CA LYS A 39 10.59 7.36 11.95
C LYS A 39 9.37 7.06 11.08
N ILE A 40 8.71 8.10 10.57
CA ILE A 40 7.56 7.91 9.67
C ILE A 40 7.99 7.31 8.34
N GLN A 41 9.12 7.74 7.77
CA GLN A 41 9.66 7.14 6.55
C GLN A 41 9.89 5.63 6.71
N ASN A 42 10.50 5.21 7.82
CA ASN A 42 10.70 3.80 8.13
C ASN A 42 9.37 3.01 8.26
N GLN A 43 8.31 3.65 8.75
CA GLN A 43 6.98 3.03 8.80
C GLN A 43 6.34 2.90 7.41
N ILE A 44 6.44 3.95 6.59
CA ILE A 44 5.98 3.95 5.20
C ILE A 44 6.64 2.79 4.44
N GLU A 45 7.96 2.63 4.55
CA GLU A 45 8.70 1.56 3.87
C GLU A 45 8.22 0.17 4.29
N LYS A 46 7.95 -0.05 5.58
CA LYS A 46 7.38 -1.32 6.06
C LYS A 46 6.01 -1.60 5.44
N TYR A 47 5.14 -0.60 5.37
CA TYR A 47 3.82 -0.77 4.77
C TYR A 47 3.87 -0.93 3.26
N GLU A 48 4.80 -0.26 2.57
CA GLU A 48 5.07 -0.45 1.14
C GLU A 48 5.50 -1.89 0.85
N LEU A 49 6.41 -2.46 1.65
CA LEU A 49 6.85 -3.86 1.52
C LEU A 49 5.69 -4.84 1.69
N GLU A 50 4.83 -4.64 2.69
CA GLU A 50 3.63 -5.46 2.88
C GLU A 50 2.64 -5.29 1.72
N ARG A 51 2.46 -4.07 1.20
CA ARG A 51 1.59 -3.80 0.06
C ARG A 51 2.10 -4.52 -1.20
N ILE A 52 3.41 -4.51 -1.45
CA ILE A 52 4.04 -5.22 -2.57
C ILE A 52 3.82 -6.73 -2.45
N LYS A 53 3.96 -7.32 -1.26
CA LYS A 53 3.65 -8.74 -1.03
C LYS A 53 2.21 -9.07 -1.43
N ILE A 54 1.26 -8.19 -1.10
CA ILE A 54 -0.14 -8.36 -1.50
C ILE A 54 -0.27 -8.24 -3.02
N ILE A 55 0.34 -7.25 -3.67
CA ILE A 55 0.30 -7.08 -5.13
C ILE A 55 0.74 -8.36 -5.84
N ASN A 56 1.83 -8.98 -5.38
CA ASN A 56 2.39 -10.20 -5.96
C ASN A 56 1.49 -11.45 -5.78
N ILE A 57 0.46 -11.41 -4.94
CA ILE A 57 -0.53 -12.48 -4.80
C ILE A 57 -1.57 -12.42 -5.94
N PHE A 58 -1.77 -11.25 -6.55
CA PHE A 58 -2.73 -11.06 -7.61
C PHE A 58 -2.08 -11.27 -8.99
N PRO A 59 -2.89 -11.55 -10.01
CA PRO A 59 -2.40 -11.55 -11.38
C PRO A 59 -1.78 -10.21 -11.78
N GLU A 60 -0.83 -10.24 -12.72
CA GLU A 60 -0.25 -9.04 -13.29
C GLU A 60 -1.32 -8.05 -13.76
N ASN A 61 -1.05 -6.76 -13.57
CA ASN A 61 -1.92 -5.64 -13.93
C ASN A 61 -3.27 -5.56 -13.18
N PHE A 62 -3.55 -6.45 -12.22
CA PHE A 62 -4.80 -6.41 -11.42
C PHE A 62 -5.02 -5.06 -10.72
N PHE A 63 -3.93 -4.40 -10.30
CA PHE A 63 -3.98 -3.11 -9.62
C PHE A 63 -3.72 -1.90 -10.54
N ASN A 64 -3.45 -2.10 -11.83
CA ASN A 64 -3.19 -0.98 -12.74
C ASN A 64 -4.45 -0.13 -12.95
N ASP A 65 -5.63 -0.75 -12.98
CA ASP A 65 -6.90 -0.04 -13.13
C ASP A 65 -7.21 0.86 -11.92
N TYR A 66 -6.67 0.55 -10.73
CA TYR A 66 -6.81 1.37 -9.52
C TYR A 66 -5.85 2.56 -9.47
N SER A 67 -4.90 2.64 -10.41
CA SER A 67 -3.88 3.71 -10.46
C SER A 67 -4.31 4.88 -11.37
N SER A 68 -5.45 4.75 -12.06
CA SER A 68 -5.92 5.71 -13.08
C SER A 68 -7.06 6.63 -12.62
N GLU A 69 -7.52 6.55 -11.37
CA GLU A 69 -8.41 7.57 -10.81
C GLU A 69 -7.57 8.76 -10.32
N LYS A 70 -7.20 9.63 -11.28
CA LYS A 70 -6.75 11.01 -11.05
C LYS A 70 -7.91 11.96 -11.27
#